data_AF-A0A4E0R0D2-F1
#
_entry.id   AF-A0A4E0R0D2-F1
#
_cell.length_a   1.000
_cell.length_b   1.000
_cell.length_c   1.000
_cell.angle_alpha   90.00
_cell.angle_beta   90.00
_cell.angle_gamma   90.00
#
_symmetry.space_group_name_H-M   'P 1'
#
loop_
_entity.id
_entity.type
_entity.pdbx_description
1 polymer ?
#
loop_
_entity_poly.entity_id
_entity_poly.type
_entity_poly.pdbx_seq_one_letter_code
_entity_poly.pdbx_strand_id
1 'polypeptide(L)'
;MEHTLLCRLPPPEDLDFLKLQPKEGSSVQNSTETEKSTNPIFDAVENLESSLLMLTPPLNQFEEWMQWTVEGKLWRFPIDNEQDWDTENNVPFHEHMFLDQYTDKALRKSPPVAAFLDLVCAGLAQNPHFTVAEKRAHLQWYAEYFKDKLESIDASVLEELRLVELERKARSTSARSQ
;
A
#
# COMPACT_ATOMS: atom_id res chain seq x y z
N MET A 1 -54.26 73.00 -43.48
CA MET A 1 -54.73 72.38 -42.23
C MET A 1 -54.39 70.91 -42.32
N GLU A 2 -53.18 70.53 -41.93
CA GLU A 2 -52.75 69.12 -41.98
C GLU A 2 -51.82 68.93 -40.77
N HIS A 3 -52.39 68.54 -39.63
CA HIS A 3 -51.63 67.99 -38.51
C HIS A 3 -51.96 66.51 -38.41
N THR A 4 -51.23 65.69 -39.15
CA THR A 4 -51.25 64.24 -39.00
C THR A 4 -50.58 63.90 -37.68
N LEU A 5 -51.38 63.68 -36.64
CA LEU A 5 -50.92 63.16 -35.36
C LEU A 5 -50.55 61.69 -35.54
N LEU A 6 -49.29 61.42 -35.91
CA LEU A 6 -48.68 60.12 -35.73
C LEU A 6 -48.47 59.91 -34.22
N CYS A 7 -49.43 59.23 -33.57
CA CYS A 7 -49.22 58.64 -32.26
C CYS A 7 -48.06 57.63 -32.37
N ARG A 8 -46.84 58.06 -32.07
CA ARG A 8 -45.72 57.15 -31.81
C ARG A 8 -46.01 56.47 -30.48
N LEU A 9 -46.17 55.15 -30.50
CA LEU A 9 -46.14 54.34 -29.27
C LEU A 9 -44.83 54.65 -28.51
N PRO A 10 -44.89 54.81 -27.17
CA PRO A 10 -43.69 55.00 -26.38
C PRO A 10 -42.76 53.78 -26.55
N PRO A 11 -41.43 53.99 -26.62
CA PRO A 11 -40.48 52.88 -26.69
C PRO A 11 -40.65 51.98 -25.45
N PRO A 12 -40.43 50.65 -25.58
CA PRO A 12 -40.48 49.76 -24.42
C PRO A 12 -39.48 50.30 -23.39
N GLU A 13 -39.93 50.45 -22.15
CA GLU A 13 -39.04 50.81 -21.05
C GLU A 13 -37.86 49.81 -21.06
N ASP A 14 -36.63 50.33 -21.14
CA ASP A 14 -35.41 49.53 -21.03
C ASP A 14 -35.38 48.92 -19.63
N LEU A 15 -36.11 47.82 -19.46
CA LEU A 15 -36.06 46.96 -18.29
C LEU A 15 -34.71 46.22 -18.34
N ASP A 16 -33.65 46.95 -17.98
CA ASP A 16 -32.40 46.33 -17.61
C ASP A 16 -32.68 45.45 -16.39
N PHE A 17 -32.85 44.15 -16.61
CA PHE A 17 -33.15 43.17 -15.56
C PHE A 17 -32.14 43.24 -14.40
N LEU A 18 -30.92 43.71 -14.66
CA LEU A 18 -29.85 43.91 -13.68
C LEU A 18 -30.02 45.18 -12.81
N LYS A 19 -30.91 46.11 -13.18
CA LYS A 19 -31.24 47.32 -12.41
C LYS A 19 -32.45 47.15 -11.49
N LEU A 20 -33.19 46.06 -11.62
CA LEU A 20 -34.25 45.71 -10.69
C LEU A 20 -33.61 45.35 -9.34
N GLN A 21 -34.03 46.06 -8.29
CA GLN A 21 -33.53 45.79 -6.94
C GLN A 21 -33.85 44.32 -6.57
N PRO A 22 -32.90 43.58 -6.00
CA PRO A 22 -33.18 42.25 -5.47
C PRO A 22 -34.34 42.34 -4.48
N LYS A 23 -35.22 41.33 -4.45
CA LYS A 23 -36.28 41.28 -3.45
C LYS A 23 -35.67 41.41 -2.05
N GLU A 24 -36.16 42.36 -1.26
CA GLU A 24 -35.71 42.57 0.12
C GLU A 24 -35.91 41.28 0.92
N GLY A 25 -34.81 40.61 1.24
CA GLY A 25 -34.80 39.29 1.85
C GLY A 25 -33.51 38.50 1.58
N SER A 26 -32.82 38.75 0.46
CA SER A 26 -31.50 38.15 0.23
C SER A 26 -30.40 38.98 0.89
N SER A 27 -30.06 38.66 2.14
CA SER A 27 -28.79 39.08 2.72
C SER A 27 -27.66 38.47 1.87
N VAL A 28 -26.77 39.31 1.33
CA VAL A 28 -25.56 38.85 0.66
C VAL A 28 -24.63 38.31 1.75
N GLN A 29 -24.67 37.01 1.97
CA GLN A 29 -23.73 36.34 2.86
C GLN A 29 -22.43 36.11 2.10
N ASN A 30 -21.40 36.88 2.43
CA ASN A 30 -20.03 36.62 2.03
C ASN A 30 -19.46 35.52 2.95
N SER A 31 -19.92 34.28 2.79
CA SER A 31 -19.35 33.11 3.46
C SER A 31 -18.98 32.08 2.40
N THR A 32 -17.68 31.94 2.17
CA THR A 32 -17.09 30.84 1.40
C THR A 32 -17.13 29.56 2.23
N GLU A 33 -18.31 29.14 2.66
CA GLU A 33 -18.54 27.87 3.32
C GLU A 33 -19.44 27.06 2.39
N THR A 34 -18.91 25.97 1.84
CA THR A 34 -19.70 25.01 1.06
C THR A 34 -20.72 24.38 2.02
N GLU A 35 -21.96 24.86 1.97
CA GLU A 35 -23.09 24.29 2.72
C GLU A 35 -23.33 22.86 2.24
N LYS A 36 -22.74 21.88 2.94
CA LYS A 36 -22.98 20.44 2.69
C LYS A 36 -24.32 20.07 3.30
N SER A 37 -25.17 19.35 2.57
CA SER A 37 -26.47 18.96 3.10
C SER A 37 -26.29 17.95 4.24
N THR A 38 -27.30 17.84 5.11
CA THR A 38 -27.27 16.89 6.23
C THR A 38 -27.19 15.43 5.77
N ASN A 39 -27.49 15.14 4.50
CA ASN A 39 -27.55 13.80 3.96
C ASN A 39 -26.44 13.58 2.91
N PRO A 40 -25.44 12.74 3.19
CA PRO A 40 -24.28 12.57 2.30
C PRO A 40 -24.65 11.98 0.93
N ILE A 41 -25.80 11.31 0.81
CA ILE A 41 -26.29 10.75 -0.44
C ILE A 41 -26.74 11.86 -1.40
N PHE A 42 -27.46 12.87 -0.90
CA PHE A 42 -27.95 13.95 -1.76
C PHE A 42 -26.78 14.78 -2.30
N ASP A 43 -25.79 15.07 -1.45
CA ASP A 43 -24.54 15.71 -1.89
C ASP A 43 -23.83 14.89 -2.98
N ALA A 44 -23.77 13.56 -2.84
CA ALA A 44 -23.15 12.69 -3.82
C ALA A 44 -23.92 12.67 -5.16
N VAL A 45 -25.25 12.64 -5.11
CA VAL A 45 -26.11 12.69 -6.31
C VAL A 45 -25.99 14.04 -7.01
N GLU A 46 -26.03 15.15 -6.28
CA GLU A 46 -25.88 16.50 -6.82
C GLU A 46 -24.49 16.71 -7.48
N ASN A 47 -23.44 16.20 -6.85
CA ASN A 47 -22.09 16.20 -7.43
C ASN A 47 -22.00 15.35 -8.70
N LEU A 48 -22.66 14.19 -8.72
CA LEU A 48 -22.70 13.31 -9.90
C LEU A 48 -23.48 13.94 -11.06
N GLU A 49 -24.64 14.53 -10.79
CA GLU A 49 -25.43 15.26 -11.78
C GLU A 49 -24.64 16.43 -12.36
N SER A 50 -23.96 17.20 -11.50
CA SER A 50 -23.05 18.28 -11.91
C SER A 50 -21.91 17.76 -12.79
N SER A 51 -21.30 16.63 -12.43
CA SER A 51 -20.25 15.99 -13.23
C SER A 51 -20.78 15.49 -14.58
N LEU A 52 -21.98 14.93 -14.63
CA LEU A 52 -22.61 14.42 -15.86
C LEU A 52 -22.91 15.57 -16.84
N LEU A 53 -23.31 16.73 -16.34
CA LEU A 53 -23.47 17.95 -17.14
C LEU A 53 -22.15 18.45 -17.73
N MET A 54 -21.00 18.10 -17.12
CA MET A 54 -19.66 18.43 -17.61
C MET A 54 -19.05 17.34 -18.52
N LEU A 55 -19.69 16.19 -18.69
CA LEU A 55 -19.18 15.12 -19.56
C LEU A 55 -19.32 15.50 -21.04
N THR A 56 -18.30 16.15 -21.58
CA THR A 56 -18.12 16.34 -23.02
C THR A 56 -17.40 15.15 -23.63
N PRO A 57 -17.80 14.66 -24.83
CA PRO A 57 -16.98 13.69 -25.54
C PRO A 57 -15.60 14.30 -25.82
N PRO A 58 -14.51 13.51 -25.73
CA PRO A 58 -13.16 14.05 -25.92
C PRO A 58 -13.03 14.65 -27.31
N LEU A 59 -12.58 15.91 -27.37
CA LEU A 59 -12.43 16.65 -28.62
C LEU A 59 -11.15 16.27 -29.36
N ASN A 60 -10.16 15.75 -28.64
CA ASN A 60 -8.84 15.40 -29.14
C ASN A 60 -8.30 14.12 -28.48
N GLN A 61 -7.35 13.44 -29.13
CA GLN A 61 -6.69 12.24 -28.61
C GLN A 61 -6.00 12.47 -27.26
N PHE A 62 -5.47 13.68 -27.01
CA PHE A 62 -4.83 14.00 -25.74
C PHE A 62 -5.81 14.04 -24.57
N GLU A 63 -7.06 14.44 -24.83
CA GLU A 63 -8.13 14.45 -23.84
C GLU A 63 -8.60 13.01 -23.55
N GLU A 64 -8.70 12.17 -24.58
CA GLU A 64 -8.95 10.73 -24.41
C GLU A 64 -7.85 10.06 -23.59
N TRP A 65 -6.57 10.36 -23.87
CA TRP A 65 -5.45 9.83 -23.08
C TRP A 65 -5.49 10.35 -21.65
N MET A 66 -5.79 11.64 -21.44
CA MET A 66 -5.93 12.20 -20.10
C MET A 66 -7.04 11.47 -19.31
N GLN A 67 -8.19 11.24 -19.96
CA GLN A 67 -9.28 10.47 -19.38
C GLN A 67 -8.83 9.04 -19.03
N TRP A 68 -8.13 8.34 -19.92
CA TRP A 68 -7.61 7.01 -19.66
C TRP A 68 -6.53 6.97 -18.57
N THR A 69 -5.73 8.03 -18.42
CA THR A 69 -4.77 8.17 -17.31
C THR A 69 -5.49 8.36 -15.97
N VAL A 70 -6.54 9.19 -15.92
CA VAL A 70 -7.37 9.37 -14.71
C VAL A 70 -8.11 8.08 -14.35
N GLU A 71 -8.59 7.33 -15.34
CA GLU A 71 -9.24 6.02 -15.17
C GLU A 71 -8.27 4.89 -14.82
N GLY A 72 -6.95 5.11 -14.91
CA GLY A 72 -5.93 4.08 -14.65
C GLY A 72 -5.79 3.02 -15.75
N LYS A 73 -6.31 3.28 -16.96
CA LYS A 73 -6.16 2.39 -18.13
C LYS A 73 -4.79 2.52 -18.79
N LEU A 74 -4.22 3.72 -18.77
CA LEU A 74 -2.87 4.00 -19.25
C LEU A 74 -1.85 3.94 -18.12
N TRP A 75 -0.61 3.60 -18.47
CA TRP A 75 0.53 3.69 -17.55
C TRP A 75 0.76 5.13 -17.10
N ARG A 76 1.19 5.30 -15.85
CA ARG A 76 1.56 6.61 -15.32
C ARG A 76 2.98 6.96 -15.78
N PHE A 77 3.19 8.21 -16.19
CA PHE A 77 4.48 8.70 -16.65
C PHE A 77 5.11 9.68 -15.63
N PRO A 78 6.44 9.66 -15.44
CA PRO A 78 7.41 8.72 -16.03
C PRO A 78 7.18 7.28 -15.55
N ILE A 79 7.47 6.30 -16.42
CA ILE A 79 7.19 4.89 -16.16
C ILE A 79 7.99 4.43 -14.94
N ASP A 80 7.27 3.96 -13.92
CA ASP A 80 7.82 3.25 -12.78
C ASP A 80 7.51 1.75 -12.90
N ASN A 81 8.53 0.91 -12.77
CA ASN A 81 8.37 -0.54 -12.85
C ASN A 81 7.67 -1.11 -11.61
N GLU A 82 7.70 -0.38 -10.50
CA GLU A 82 7.06 -0.75 -9.23
C GLU A 82 5.67 -0.10 -9.07
N GLN A 83 5.11 0.47 -10.16
CA GLN A 83 3.77 1.05 -10.13
C GLN A 83 2.73 0.01 -9.70
N ASP A 84 1.85 0.42 -8.79
CA ASP A 84 0.77 -0.41 -8.23
C ASP A 84 1.25 -1.59 -7.34
N TRP A 85 2.54 -1.62 -6.97
CA TRP A 85 3.07 -2.56 -5.97
C TRP A 85 2.99 -1.98 -4.55
N ASP A 86 1.79 -1.89 -3.99
CA ASP A 86 1.56 -1.19 -2.71
C ASP A 86 1.91 -2.03 -1.46
N THR A 87 2.02 -3.35 -1.59
CA THR A 87 2.08 -4.28 -0.45
C THR A 87 3.36 -4.16 0.37
N GLU A 88 4.51 -3.99 -0.30
CA GLU A 88 5.84 -3.95 0.33
C GLU A 88 6.54 -2.59 0.18
N ASN A 89 5.92 -1.62 -0.50
CA ASN A 89 6.54 -0.29 -0.72
C ASN A 89 6.80 0.47 0.59
N ASN A 90 5.96 0.24 1.61
CA ASN A 90 6.13 0.85 2.93
C ASN A 90 7.08 0.08 3.86
N VAL A 91 7.62 -1.06 3.42
CA VAL A 91 8.41 -1.94 4.28
C VAL A 91 9.90 -1.65 4.10
N PRO A 92 10.63 -1.31 5.19
CA PRO A 92 12.04 -1.01 5.08
C PRO A 92 12.88 -2.29 4.90
N PHE A 93 13.99 -2.17 4.17
CA PHE A 93 14.86 -3.29 3.80
C PHE A 93 15.34 -4.14 5.00
N HIS A 94 15.51 -3.52 6.16
CA HIS A 94 16.03 -4.19 7.35
C HIS A 94 15.07 -5.27 7.88
N GLU A 95 13.77 -5.18 7.57
CA GLU A 95 12.80 -6.23 7.91
C GLU A 95 12.96 -7.49 7.05
N HIS A 96 13.38 -7.34 5.78
CA HIS A 96 13.69 -8.48 4.92
C HIS A 96 15.06 -9.11 5.23
N MET A 97 16.01 -8.31 5.72
CA MET A 97 17.38 -8.77 5.99
C MET A 97 17.57 -9.36 7.39
N PHE A 98 17.06 -8.70 8.44
CA PHE A 98 17.34 -9.09 9.83
C PHE A 98 16.26 -10.01 10.39
N LEU A 99 16.23 -11.24 9.85
CA LEU A 99 15.25 -12.26 10.23
C LEU A 99 15.53 -12.97 11.56
N ASP A 100 16.75 -12.80 12.09
CA ASP A 100 17.19 -13.41 13.36
C ASP A 100 16.25 -13.05 14.53
N GLN A 101 15.69 -11.84 14.52
CA GLN A 101 14.78 -11.34 15.55
C GLN A 101 13.49 -12.17 15.70
N TYR A 102 13.05 -12.81 14.62
CA TYR A 102 11.83 -13.61 14.57
C TYR A 102 12.07 -15.09 14.86
N THR A 103 13.32 -15.49 15.09
CA THR A 103 13.68 -16.89 15.36
C THR A 103 13.60 -17.21 16.85
N ASP A 104 13.04 -18.37 17.20
CA ASP A 104 12.94 -18.82 18.58
C ASP A 104 14.33 -19.11 19.20
N LYS A 105 14.69 -18.38 20.26
CA LYS A 105 15.97 -18.56 20.99
C LYS A 105 16.16 -19.96 21.57
N ALA A 106 15.07 -20.69 21.82
CA ALA A 106 15.12 -22.06 22.31
C ALA A 106 15.74 -23.02 21.28
N LEU A 107 15.46 -22.82 19.99
CA LEU A 107 15.96 -23.66 18.90
C LEU A 107 17.45 -23.42 18.65
N ARG A 108 17.96 -22.23 18.96
CA ARG A 108 19.38 -21.88 18.85
C ARG A 108 20.27 -22.52 19.92
N LYS A 109 19.69 -23.24 20.90
CA LYS A 109 20.47 -23.96 21.92
C LYS A 109 21.25 -25.14 21.34
N SER A 110 20.67 -25.82 20.36
CA SER A 110 21.34 -26.94 19.69
C SER A 110 22.18 -26.41 18.53
N PRO A 111 23.51 -26.65 18.53
CA PRO A 111 24.42 -26.13 17.50
C PRO A 111 24.05 -26.46 16.05
N PRO A 112 23.61 -27.70 15.70
CA PRO A 112 23.29 -28.01 14.31
C PRO A 112 21.99 -27.31 13.84
N VAL A 113 21.01 -27.16 14.72
CA VAL A 113 19.75 -26.47 14.39
C VAL A 113 20.01 -24.97 14.26
N ALA A 114 20.86 -24.39 15.11
CA ALA A 114 21.29 -23.00 14.97
C ALA A 114 21.95 -22.73 13.61
N ALA A 115 22.93 -23.56 13.21
CA ALA A 115 23.61 -23.43 11.92
C ALA A 115 22.64 -23.60 10.73
N PHE A 116 21.68 -24.51 10.84
CA PHE A 116 20.62 -24.68 9.84
C PHE A 116 19.73 -23.43 9.74
N LEU A 117 19.27 -22.90 10.87
CA LEU A 117 18.41 -21.71 10.90
C LEU A 117 19.14 -20.47 10.37
N ASP A 118 20.45 -20.34 10.61
CA ASP A 118 21.26 -19.26 10.03
C ASP A 118 21.28 -19.33 8.51
N LEU A 119 21.39 -20.55 7.94
CA LEU A 119 21.32 -20.75 6.48
C LEU A 119 19.92 -20.43 5.93
N VAL A 120 18.86 -20.83 6.64
CA VAL A 120 17.48 -20.50 6.25
C VAL A 120 17.28 -18.98 6.27
N CYS A 121 17.73 -18.30 7.32
CA CYS A 121 17.65 -16.84 7.41
C CYS A 121 18.43 -16.16 6.28
N ALA A 122 19.64 -16.61 5.99
CA ALA A 122 20.44 -16.08 4.88
C ALA A 122 19.76 -16.30 3.51
N GLY A 123 19.18 -17.48 3.28
CA GLY A 123 18.44 -17.78 2.05
C GLY A 123 17.17 -16.94 1.89
N LEU A 124 16.39 -16.78 2.96
CA LEU A 124 15.20 -15.93 2.96
C LEU A 124 15.55 -14.45 2.78
N ALA A 125 16.66 -13.98 3.36
CA ALA A 125 17.12 -12.60 3.21
C ALA A 125 17.51 -12.27 1.76
N GLN A 126 18.10 -13.22 1.03
CA GLN A 126 18.48 -13.05 -0.36
C GLN A 126 17.31 -13.14 -1.35
N ASN A 127 16.12 -13.56 -0.91
CA ASN A 127 14.98 -13.76 -1.79
C ASN A 127 14.17 -12.44 -1.99
N PRO A 128 14.09 -11.90 -3.22
CA PRO A 128 13.30 -10.69 -3.53
C PRO A 128 11.80 -10.96 -3.76
N HIS A 129 11.41 -12.23 -3.99
CA HIS A 129 10.05 -12.59 -4.39
C HIS A 129 9.11 -12.87 -3.20
N PHE A 130 9.64 -12.93 -1.98
CA PHE A 130 8.83 -13.15 -0.78
C PHE A 130 8.60 -11.87 0.01
N THR A 131 7.36 -11.71 0.44
CA THR A 131 6.93 -10.69 1.40
C THR A 131 7.53 -10.93 2.79
N VAL A 132 7.59 -9.89 3.63
CA VAL A 132 8.05 -10.06 5.02
C VAL A 132 7.13 -11.01 5.79
N ALA A 133 5.82 -10.93 5.54
CA ALA A 133 4.84 -11.80 6.16
C ALA A 133 5.08 -13.28 5.84
N GLU A 134 5.35 -13.61 4.57
CA GLU A 134 5.67 -14.98 4.14
C GLU A 134 6.99 -15.47 4.76
N LYS A 135 8.03 -14.63 4.79
CA LYS A 135 9.31 -14.98 5.44
C LYS A 135 9.11 -15.31 6.93
N ARG A 136 8.27 -14.55 7.64
CA ARG A 136 7.93 -14.82 9.04
C ARG A 136 7.14 -16.12 9.19
N ALA A 137 6.18 -16.38 8.30
CA ALA A 137 5.41 -17.62 8.30
C ALA A 137 6.31 -18.86 8.10
N HIS A 138 7.30 -18.78 7.21
CA HIS A 138 8.29 -19.85 7.02
C HIS A 138 9.09 -20.13 8.29
N LEU A 139 9.56 -19.08 8.99
CA LEU A 139 10.30 -19.25 10.24
C LEU A 139 9.43 -19.84 11.35
N GLN A 140 8.17 -19.41 11.44
CA GLN A 140 7.21 -19.98 12.39
C GLN A 140 6.98 -21.48 12.14
N TRP A 141 6.85 -21.88 10.87
CA TRP A 141 6.70 -23.30 10.52
C TRP A 141 7.89 -24.13 10.98
N TYR A 142 9.13 -23.65 10.78
CA TYR A 142 10.32 -24.33 11.30
C TYR A 142 10.30 -24.42 12.83
N ALA A 143 9.84 -23.37 13.51
CA ALA A 143 9.76 -23.36 14.95
C ALA A 143 8.79 -24.40 15.49
N GLU A 144 7.65 -24.59 14.84
CA GLU A 144 6.68 -25.64 15.17
C GLU A 144 7.24 -27.04 14.86
N TYR A 145 7.87 -27.22 13.70
CA TYR A 145 8.47 -28.50 13.30
C TYR A 145 9.56 -28.99 14.27
N PHE A 146 10.45 -28.09 14.70
CA PHE A 146 11.56 -28.49 15.57
C PHE A 146 11.14 -28.74 17.02
N LYS A 147 10.00 -28.21 17.50
CA LYS A 147 9.51 -28.50 18.86
C LYS A 147 9.36 -30.00 19.11
N ASP A 148 8.85 -30.74 18.11
CA ASP A 148 8.60 -32.18 18.22
C ASP A 148 9.87 -33.04 18.03
N LYS A 149 10.92 -32.47 17.40
CA LYS A 149 12.14 -33.21 17.00
C LYS A 149 13.37 -32.86 17.82
N LEU A 150 13.31 -31.81 18.63
CA LEU A 150 14.48 -31.28 19.34
C LEU A 150 15.12 -32.32 20.26
N GLU A 151 14.32 -33.06 21.02
CA GLU A 151 14.83 -34.09 21.93
C GLU A 151 15.60 -35.19 21.19
N SER A 152 15.10 -35.63 20.04
CA SER A 152 15.79 -36.63 19.22
C SER A 152 17.12 -36.10 18.66
N ILE A 153 17.15 -34.83 18.24
CA ILE A 153 18.35 -34.21 17.68
C ILE A 153 19.39 -34.02 18.77
N ASP A 154 19.00 -33.54 19.94
CA ASP A 154 19.90 -33.32 21.08
C ASP A 154 20.50 -34.64 21.57
N ALA A 155 19.72 -35.72 21.59
CA ALA A 155 20.21 -37.05 21.91
C ALA A 155 21.27 -37.53 20.89
N SER A 156 21.05 -37.31 19.60
CA SER A 156 22.04 -37.66 18.55
C SER A 156 23.32 -36.82 18.68
N VAL A 157 23.20 -35.52 18.92
CA VAL A 157 24.36 -34.62 19.10
C VAL A 157 25.19 -35.04 20.31
N LEU A 158 24.54 -35.39 21.41
CA LEU A 158 25.23 -35.84 22.62
C LEU A 158 26.02 -37.13 22.37
N GLU A 159 25.46 -38.07 21.62
CA GLU A 159 26.15 -39.32 21.29
C GLU A 159 27.36 -39.08 20.37
N GLU A 160 27.24 -38.22 19.37
CA GLU A 160 28.37 -37.81 18.52
C GLU A 160 29.51 -37.18 19.33
N LEU A 161 29.19 -36.28 20.27
CA LEU A 161 30.19 -35.69 21.17
C LEU A 161 30.88 -36.75 22.04
N ARG A 162 30.11 -37.70 22.57
CA ARG A 162 30.63 -38.82 23.36
C ARG A 162 31.61 -39.67 22.54
N LEU A 163 31.27 -40.00 21.29
CA LEU A 163 32.13 -40.76 20.39
C LEU A 163 33.43 -40.00 20.08
N VAL A 164 33.35 -38.72 19.75
CA VAL A 164 34.52 -37.87 19.48
C VAL A 164 35.46 -37.80 20.69
N GLU A 165 34.93 -37.72 21.91
CA GLU A 165 35.74 -37.74 23.12
C GLU A 165 36.47 -39.07 23.33
N LEU A 166 35.79 -40.20 23.08
CA LEU A 166 36.39 -41.53 23.17
C LEU A 166 37.52 -41.68 22.15
N GLU A 167 37.32 -41.22 20.91
CA GLU A 167 38.37 -41.22 19.89
C GLU A 167 39.57 -40.35 20.28
N ARG A 168 39.33 -39.17 20.86
CA ARG A 168 40.41 -38.29 21.35
C ARG A 168 41.20 -38.97 22.47
N LYS A 169 40.51 -39.60 23.41
CA LYS A 169 41.14 -40.38 24.50
C LYS A 169 41.97 -41.53 23.93
N ALA A 170 41.42 -42.33 23.01
CA ALA A 170 42.11 -43.45 22.36
C ALA A 170 43.37 -43.00 21.59
N ARG A 171 43.28 -41.88 20.84
CA ARG A 171 44.44 -41.29 20.16
C ARG A 171 45.53 -40.84 21.15
N SER A 172 45.13 -40.18 22.24
CA SER A 172 46.08 -39.71 23.26
C SER A 172 46.80 -40.85 23.99
N THR A 173 46.12 -41.97 24.26
CA THR A 173 46.72 -43.15 24.89
C THR A 173 47.69 -43.86 23.95
N SER A 174 47.35 -43.94 22.66
CA SER A 174 48.24 -44.55 21.65
C SER A 174 49.51 -43.72 21.41
N ALA A 175 49.42 -42.39 21.49
CA ALA A 175 50.58 -41.50 21.35
C ALA A 175 51.52 -41.50 22.57
N ARG A 176 51.03 -41.92 23.76
CA ARG A 176 51.83 -41.98 25.00
C ARG A 176 52.54 -43.32 25.22
N SER A 177 52.16 -44.35 24.46
CA SER A 177 52.77 -45.68 24.50
C SER A 177 53.87 -45.91 23.46
N GLN A 178 54.19 -44.89 22.65
CA GLN A 178 55.37 -44.84 21.78
C GLN A 178 56.43 -43.94 22.42
#